data_AF-A0A821PPV7-F1
#
_entry.id   AF-A0A821PPV7-F1
#
_cell.length_a   1.000
_cell.length_b   1.000
_cell.length_c   1.000
_cell.angle_alpha   90.00
_cell.angle_beta   90.00
_cell.angle_gamma   90.00
#
_symmetry.space_group_name_H-M   'P 1'
#
loop_
_entity.id
_entity.type
_entity.pdbx_description
1 polymer ?
#
loop_
_entity_poly.entity_id
_entity_poly.type
_entity_poly.pdbx_seq_one_letter_code
_entity_poly.pdbx_strand_id
1 'polypeptide(L)'
;MGHDDDDDDVPSNKQGNDQEKFLWIYIYPNLTLGLYDTYFGIDHILPIGKDQTLLAYDYFVRSSSDESQMKDRIATAKRAMIRTIDLMKEDKLICEQVQKNLDAGIYKPGYLSPSEENGVHFFQNRIRDELKNTKLQLE
;
A
#
# COMPACT_ATOMS: atom_id res chain seq x y z
N MET A 1 1.66 -16.91 44.01
CA MET A 1 3.05 -16.45 43.76
C MET A 1 3.59 -17.30 42.64
N GLY A 2 3.95 -16.67 41.52
CA GLY A 2 4.44 -17.32 40.30
C GLY A 2 3.44 -17.26 39.14
N HIS A 3 3.47 -16.17 38.38
CA HIS A 3 3.20 -16.21 36.94
C HIS A 3 4.43 -15.60 36.30
N ASP A 4 5.13 -16.44 35.55
CA ASP A 4 6.23 -16.07 34.69
C ASP A 4 5.60 -15.37 33.47
N ASP A 5 5.71 -14.04 33.44
CA ASP A 5 5.49 -13.26 32.24
C ASP A 5 6.82 -13.29 31.46
N ASP A 6 6.93 -14.26 30.56
CA ASP A 6 7.91 -14.21 29.47
C ASP A 6 7.46 -13.11 28.50
N ASP A 7 7.83 -11.87 28.84
CA ASP A 7 7.87 -10.75 27.89
C ASP A 7 8.90 -11.09 26.81
N ASP A 8 8.42 -11.61 25.68
CA ASP A 8 9.20 -11.73 24.45
C ASP A 8 9.62 -10.33 23.99
N ASP A 9 10.80 -9.94 24.46
CA ASP A 9 11.55 -8.73 24.20
C ASP A 9 11.75 -8.55 22.68
N VAL A 10 10.83 -7.83 22.02
CA VAL A 10 11.01 -7.42 20.62
C VAL A 10 12.24 -6.53 20.56
N PRO A 11 13.32 -6.92 19.85
CA PRO A 11 14.56 -6.17 19.91
C PRO A 11 14.35 -4.80 19.27
N SER A 12 14.30 -3.78 20.14
CA SER A 12 14.28 -2.38 19.76
C SER A 12 15.61 -2.02 19.09
N ASN A 13 15.65 -2.09 17.76
CA ASN A 13 16.82 -1.65 17.01
C ASN A 13 16.89 -0.11 17.00
N LYS A 14 17.44 0.48 18.05
CA LYS A 14 17.90 1.87 18.07
C LYS A 14 19.22 1.96 17.30
N GLN A 15 19.15 2.13 15.99
CA GLN A 15 20.29 2.45 15.12
C GLN A 15 19.99 3.70 14.30
N GLY A 16 20.81 4.75 14.49
CA GLY A 16 21.04 5.86 13.55
C GLY A 16 19.83 6.72 13.16
N ASN A 17 19.79 7.96 13.62
CA ASN A 17 18.71 8.93 13.39
C ASN A 17 18.71 9.58 11.99
N ASP A 18 18.86 8.76 10.93
CA ASP A 18 18.67 9.17 9.53
C ASP A 18 17.54 8.32 8.91
N GLN A 19 16.32 8.42 9.47
CA GLN A 19 15.15 7.93 8.74
C GLN A 19 15.01 8.77 7.47
N GLU A 20 15.15 8.14 6.31
CA GLU A 20 14.91 8.78 5.01
C GLU A 20 13.48 9.36 5.04
N LYS A 21 13.38 10.68 4.83
CA LYS A 21 12.08 11.33 4.81
C LYS A 21 11.30 10.78 3.64
N PHE A 22 10.10 10.29 3.91
CA PHE A 22 9.20 9.82 2.86
C PHE A 22 7.82 10.42 3.04
N LEU A 23 7.14 10.65 1.92
CA LEU A 23 5.75 11.06 1.88
C LEU A 23 4.98 10.05 1.03
N TRP A 24 3.97 9.43 1.63
CA TRP A 24 3.05 8.53 0.94
C TRP A 24 1.70 9.20 0.75
N ILE A 25 1.20 9.18 -0.48
CA ILE A 25 -0.05 9.83 -0.86
C ILE A 25 -0.93 8.82 -1.59
N TYR A 26 -2.19 8.70 -1.17
CA TYR A 26 -3.23 8.04 -1.96
C TYR A 26 -4.05 9.08 -2.73
N ILE A 27 -4.20 8.85 -4.02
CA ILE A 27 -4.98 9.67 -4.94
C ILE A 27 -6.12 8.80 -5.48
N TYR A 28 -7.34 9.11 -5.07
CA TYR A 28 -8.55 8.48 -5.59
C TYR A 28 -8.64 8.69 -7.11
N PRO A 29 -9.02 7.67 -7.91
CA PRO A 29 -9.59 6.39 -7.46
C PRO A 29 -8.56 5.29 -7.20
N ASN A 30 -7.36 5.38 -7.74
CA ASN A 30 -6.56 4.17 -7.94
C ASN A 30 -5.05 4.39 -8.07
N LEU A 31 -4.53 5.47 -7.49
CA LEU A 31 -3.12 5.79 -7.58
C LEU A 31 -2.53 6.01 -6.19
N THR A 32 -1.32 5.49 -5.98
CA THR A 32 -0.48 5.82 -4.83
C THR A 32 0.84 6.41 -5.30
N LEU A 33 1.37 7.36 -4.52
CA LEU A 33 2.65 8.02 -4.79
C LEU A 33 3.52 7.93 -3.55
N GLY A 34 4.67 7.27 -3.67
CA GLY A 34 5.72 7.24 -2.66
C GLY A 34 6.86 8.17 -3.05
N LEU A 35 7.02 9.30 -2.35
CA LEU A 35 8.08 10.27 -2.58
C LEU A 35 9.22 10.04 -1.58
N TYR A 36 10.43 9.85 -2.10
CA TYR A 36 11.67 9.73 -1.34
C TYR A 36 12.68 10.77 -1.87
N ASP A 37 13.78 10.98 -1.15
CA ASP A 37 14.77 12.00 -1.51
C ASP A 37 15.46 11.71 -2.85
N THR A 38 15.64 10.43 -3.18
CA THR A 38 16.43 9.97 -4.33
C THR A 38 15.62 9.34 -5.45
N TYR A 39 14.38 8.95 -5.18
CA TYR A 39 13.47 8.37 -6.16
C TYR A 39 12.01 8.63 -5.76
N PHE A 40 11.09 8.42 -6.68
CA PHE A 40 9.68 8.26 -6.34
C PHE A 40 9.08 7.06 -7.08
N GLY A 41 8.06 6.47 -6.46
CA GLY A 41 7.27 5.38 -7.01
C GLY A 41 5.84 5.83 -7.24
N ILE A 42 5.25 5.44 -8.37
CA ILE A 42 3.82 5.51 -8.62
C ILE A 42 3.29 4.10 -8.71
N ASP A 43 2.21 3.80 -7.98
CA ASP A 43 1.52 2.53 -8.09
C ASP A 43 0.11 2.77 -8.65
N HIS A 44 -0.21 2.02 -9.70
CA HIS A 44 -1.49 2.06 -10.41
C HIS A 44 -2.30 0.80 -10.09
N ILE A 45 -3.47 0.98 -9.46
CA ILE A 45 -4.39 -0.09 -9.07
C ILE A 45 -5.49 -0.20 -10.15
N LEU A 46 -5.24 -1.00 -11.18
CA LEU A 46 -6.09 -1.05 -12.37
C LEU A 46 -7.08 -2.22 -12.30
N PRO A 47 -8.40 -1.97 -12.21
CA PRO A 47 -9.38 -3.03 -12.33
C PRO A 47 -9.38 -3.55 -13.78
N ILE A 48 -9.16 -4.85 -13.95
CA ILE A 48 -9.17 -5.51 -15.28
C ILE A 48 -10.27 -6.57 -15.38
N GLY A 49 -10.98 -6.83 -14.27
CA GLY A 49 -12.14 -7.70 -14.17
C GLY A 49 -12.83 -7.52 -12.83
N LYS A 50 -13.95 -8.23 -12.63
CA LYS A 50 -14.70 -8.17 -11.35
C LYS A 50 -13.92 -8.75 -10.16
N ASP A 51 -12.98 -9.65 -10.45
CA ASP A 51 -12.19 -10.45 -9.52
C ASP A 51 -10.69 -10.37 -9.84
N GLN A 52 -10.29 -9.37 -10.64
CA GLN A 52 -8.93 -9.20 -11.11
C GLN A 52 -8.51 -7.73 -11.11
N THR A 53 -7.38 -7.47 -10.47
CA THR A 53 -6.73 -6.17 -10.42
C THR A 53 -5.28 -6.34 -10.88
N LEU A 54 -4.86 -5.50 -11.82
CA LEU A 54 -3.46 -5.34 -12.17
C LEU A 54 -2.87 -4.23 -11.30
N LEU A 55 -1.74 -4.51 -10.68
CA LEU A 55 -0.99 -3.52 -9.91
C LEU A 55 0.32 -3.24 -10.63
N ALA A 56 0.46 -2.03 -11.18
CA ALA A 56 1.60 -1.63 -12.00
C ALA A 56 2.41 -0.55 -11.29
N TYR A 57 3.74 -0.67 -11.33
CA TYR A 57 4.67 0.20 -10.61
C TYR A 57 5.60 0.90 -11.57
N ASP A 58 5.70 2.21 -11.41
CA ASP A 58 6.69 3.03 -12.08
C ASP A 58 7.63 3.62 -11.04
N TYR A 59 8.93 3.36 -11.20
CA TYR A 59 9.98 3.93 -10.35
C TYR A 59 10.79 4.96 -11.15
N PHE A 60 10.88 6.16 -10.61
CA PHE A 60 11.60 7.27 -11.22
C PHE A 60 12.74 7.70 -10.30
N VAL A 61 13.97 7.69 -10.83
CA VAL A 61 15.16 8.05 -10.07
C VAL A 61 15.50 9.51 -10.32
N ARG A 62 15.80 10.25 -9.25
CA ARG A 62 16.22 11.65 -9.34
C ARG A 62 17.56 11.75 -10.06
N SER A 63 17.57 12.46 -11.19
CA SER A 63 18.78 12.64 -12.01
C SER A 63 19.92 13.32 -11.25
N SER A 64 21.15 12.97 -11.62
CA SER A 64 22.40 13.52 -11.13
C SER A 64 23.39 13.63 -12.30
N SER A 65 24.14 14.74 -12.36
CA SER A 65 25.26 14.89 -13.29
C SER A 65 26.52 14.15 -12.82
N ASP A 66 26.60 13.80 -11.54
CA ASP A 66 27.63 12.92 -10.98
C ASP A 66 27.24 11.46 -11.22
N GLU A 67 28.10 10.73 -11.96
CA GLU A 67 27.87 9.34 -12.35
C GLU A 67 27.88 8.37 -11.17
N SER A 68 28.74 8.59 -10.18
CA SER A 68 28.80 7.75 -8.97
C SER A 68 27.52 7.91 -8.18
N GLN A 69 27.09 9.16 -7.96
CA GLN A 69 25.84 9.45 -7.28
C GLN A 69 24.63 8.90 -8.05
N MET A 70 24.63 8.97 -9.39
CA MET A 70 23.55 8.40 -10.19
C MET A 70 23.47 6.88 -10.02
N LYS A 71 24.61 6.18 -10.05
CA LYS A 71 24.70 4.73 -9.81
C LYS A 71 24.15 4.34 -8.43
N ASP A 72 24.50 5.10 -7.40
CA ASP A 72 24.04 4.85 -6.03
C ASP A 72 22.53 5.05 -5.87
N ARG A 73 21.96 6.09 -6.48
CA ARG A 73 20.51 6.32 -6.49
C ARG A 73 19.75 5.23 -7.22
N ILE A 74 20.24 4.80 -8.38
CA ILE A 74 19.64 3.67 -9.12
C ILE A 74 19.67 2.40 -8.27
N ALA A 75 20.81 2.10 -7.63
CA ALA A 75 20.94 0.93 -6.77
C ALA A 75 19.97 0.99 -5.58
N THR A 76 19.77 2.18 -5.00
CA THR A 76 18.83 2.41 -3.90
C THR A 76 17.38 2.17 -4.33
N ALA A 77 16.95 2.79 -5.44
CA ALA A 77 15.61 2.60 -5.99
C ALA A 77 15.34 1.12 -6.36
N LYS A 78 16.32 0.43 -6.94
CA LYS A 78 16.20 -1.02 -7.24
C LYS A 78 16.01 -1.87 -5.99
N ARG A 79 16.76 -1.61 -4.91
CA ARG A 79 16.56 -2.31 -3.64
C ARG A 79 15.18 -2.05 -3.06
N ALA A 80 14.70 -0.80 -3.13
CA ALA A 80 13.35 -0.45 -2.70
C ALA A 80 12.28 -1.20 -3.52
N MET A 81 12.40 -1.21 -4.85
CA MET A 81 11.51 -1.95 -5.74
C MET A 81 11.42 -3.44 -5.39
N ILE A 82 12.57 -4.10 -5.16
CA ILE A 82 12.58 -5.52 -4.78
C ILE A 82 11.83 -5.75 -3.46
N ARG A 83 12.07 -4.91 -2.45
CA ARG A 83 11.35 -5.00 -1.17
C ARG A 83 9.85 -4.79 -1.33
N THR A 84 9.44 -3.80 -2.14
CA THR A 84 8.02 -3.56 -2.44
C THR A 84 7.39 -4.79 -3.06
N ILE A 85 8.03 -5.43 -4.05
CA ILE A 85 7.52 -6.65 -4.69
C ILE A 85 7.30 -7.79 -3.67
N ASP A 86 8.15 -7.90 -2.65
CA ASP A 86 7.97 -8.94 -1.64
C ASP A 86 6.79 -8.66 -0.71
N LEU A 87 6.65 -7.43 -0.20
CA LEU A 87 5.50 -7.02 0.63
C LEU A 87 4.17 -7.19 -0.13
N MET A 88 4.17 -6.82 -1.40
CA MET A 88 3.01 -6.96 -2.27
C MET A 88 2.50 -8.39 -2.45
N LYS A 89 3.39 -9.40 -2.37
CA LYS A 89 2.96 -10.79 -2.45
C LYS A 89 2.11 -11.15 -1.24
N GLU A 90 2.42 -10.59 -0.07
CA GLU A 90 1.63 -10.79 1.15
C GLU A 90 0.26 -10.14 1.02
N ASP A 91 0.21 -8.87 0.60
CA ASP A 91 -1.05 -8.15 0.36
C ASP A 91 -1.94 -8.88 -0.66
N LYS A 92 -1.33 -9.37 -1.75
CA LYS A 92 -2.03 -10.16 -2.76
C LYS A 92 -2.71 -11.39 -2.14
N LEU A 93 -1.99 -12.16 -1.32
CA LEU A 93 -2.53 -13.36 -0.70
C LEU A 93 -3.73 -13.05 0.21
N ILE A 94 -3.65 -11.94 0.98
CA ILE A 94 -4.74 -11.49 1.84
C ILE A 94 -5.95 -11.11 0.99
N CYS A 95 -5.78 -10.28 -0.05
CA CYS A 95 -6.86 -9.87 -0.94
C CYS A 95 -7.54 -11.06 -1.64
N GLU A 96 -6.75 -12.02 -2.15
CA GLU A 96 -7.30 -13.21 -2.80
C GLU A 96 -8.08 -14.09 -1.82
N GLN A 97 -7.63 -14.21 -0.57
CA GLN A 97 -8.36 -14.97 0.45
C GLN A 97 -9.67 -14.27 0.86
N VAL A 98 -9.66 -12.94 0.98
CA VAL A 98 -10.87 -12.15 1.22
C VAL A 98 -11.86 -12.33 0.06
N GLN A 99 -11.40 -12.26 -1.19
CA GLN A 99 -12.26 -12.45 -2.36
C GLN A 99 -12.90 -13.85 -2.38
N LYS A 100 -12.14 -14.90 -2.07
CA LYS A 100 -12.68 -16.27 -1.95
C LYS A 100 -13.79 -16.37 -0.89
N ASN A 101 -13.64 -15.68 0.24
CA ASN A 101 -14.65 -15.68 1.30
C ASN A 101 -15.90 -14.88 0.91
N LEU A 102 -15.74 -13.80 0.14
CA LEU A 102 -16.84 -13.04 -0.46
C LEU A 102 -17.62 -13.91 -1.46
N ASP A 103 -16.91 -14.59 -2.37
CA ASP A 103 -17.51 -15.46 -3.40
C ASP A 103 -18.24 -16.65 -2.77
N ALA A 104 -17.72 -17.19 -1.66
CA ALA A 104 -18.36 -18.26 -0.90
C ALA A 104 -19.59 -17.79 -0.09
N GLY A 105 -19.85 -16.48 0.00
CA GLY A 105 -20.99 -15.92 0.75
C GLY A 105 -20.87 -16.04 2.27
N ILE A 106 -19.69 -16.36 2.79
CA ILE A 106 -19.44 -16.53 4.24
C ILE A 106 -18.94 -15.26 4.91
N TYR A 107 -18.49 -14.27 4.12
CA TYR A 107 -18.04 -12.99 4.62
C TYR A 107 -19.17 -12.24 5.33
N LYS A 108 -18.89 -11.75 6.54
CA LYS A 108 -19.76 -10.84 7.29
C LYS A 108 -19.00 -9.53 7.51
N PRO A 109 -19.52 -8.37 7.09
CA PRO A 109 -18.85 -7.11 7.32
C PRO A 109 -18.72 -6.83 8.82
N GLY A 110 -17.52 -6.42 9.24
CA GLY A 110 -17.22 -5.97 10.60
C GLY A 110 -17.20 -4.44 10.70
N TYR A 111 -16.88 -3.95 11.90
CA TYR A 111 -16.60 -2.53 12.12
C TYR A 111 -15.18 -2.20 11.67
N LEU A 112 -15.02 -1.03 11.04
CA LEU A 112 -13.69 -0.47 10.77
C LEU A 112 -13.14 0.19 12.02
N SER A 113 -11.84 0.04 12.27
CA SER A 113 -11.11 0.76 13.32
C SER A 113 -11.09 2.26 13.05
N PRO A 114 -11.62 3.11 13.96
CA PRO A 114 -11.59 4.56 13.78
C PRO A 114 -10.18 5.18 13.86
N SER A 115 -9.20 4.49 14.46
CA SER A 115 -7.82 5.00 14.51
C SER A 115 -7.00 4.59 13.29
N GLU A 116 -7.17 3.34 12.83
CA GLU A 116 -6.31 2.75 11.81
C GLU A 116 -6.92 2.73 10.39
N GLU A 117 -8.25 2.67 10.27
CA GLU A 117 -8.92 2.35 8.99
C GLU A 117 -9.68 3.54 8.38
N ASN A 118 -9.30 4.76 8.74
CA ASN A 118 -9.89 6.00 8.19
C ASN A 118 -9.79 6.07 6.65
N GLY A 119 -8.69 5.57 6.08
CA GLY A 119 -8.50 5.49 4.62
C GLY A 119 -9.48 4.54 3.95
N VAL A 120 -9.72 3.37 4.55
CA VAL A 120 -10.70 2.38 4.07
C VAL A 120 -12.11 2.98 4.12
N HIS A 121 -12.45 3.62 5.24
CA HIS A 121 -13.73 4.30 5.40
C HIS A 121 -13.93 5.41 4.34
N PHE A 122 -12.91 6.23 4.10
CA PHE A 122 -12.94 7.25 3.03
C PHE A 122 -13.20 6.62 1.65
N PHE A 123 -12.43 5.59 1.28
CA PHE A 123 -12.56 4.93 -0.03
C PHE A 123 -13.96 4.32 -0.23
N GLN A 124 -14.44 3.55 0.75
CA GLN A 124 -15.77 2.92 0.67
C GLN A 124 -16.90 3.94 0.55
N ASN A 125 -16.80 5.08 1.25
CA ASN A 125 -17.77 6.16 1.15
C ASN A 125 -17.76 6.82 -0.24
N ARG A 126 -16.57 7.10 -0.80
CA ARG A 126 -16.45 7.64 -2.16
C ARG A 126 -17.11 6.73 -3.19
N ILE A 127 -16.83 5.43 -3.13
CA ILE A 127 -17.48 4.46 -4.02
C ILE A 127 -19.00 4.46 -3.85
N ARG A 128 -19.51 4.53 -2.62
CA ARG A 128 -20.95 4.58 -2.36
C ARG A 128 -21.61 5.81 -2.99
N ASP A 129 -20.95 6.96 -2.92
CA ASP A 129 -21.48 8.20 -3.47
C ASP A 129 -21.45 8.19 -5.01
N GLU A 130 -20.36 7.70 -5.62
CA GLU A 130 -20.28 7.52 -7.08
C GLU A 130 -21.34 6.55 -7.61
N LEU A 131 -21.61 5.45 -6.91
CA LEU A 131 -22.64 4.49 -7.29
C LEU A 131 -24.06 5.08 -7.23
N LYS A 132 -24.33 5.97 -6.26
CA LYS A 132 -25.61 6.69 -6.20
C LYS A 132 -25.76 7.65 -7.38
N ASN A 133 -24.70 8.41 -7.68
CA ASN A 133 -24.70 9.37 -8.79
C ASN A 133 -24.85 8.69 -10.16
N THR A 134 -24.25 7.51 -10.33
CA THR A 134 -24.33 6.75 -11.58
C THR A 134 -25.74 6.21 -11.84
N LYS A 135 -26.47 5.77 -10.80
CA LYS A 135 -27.86 5.31 -10.94
C LYS A 135 -28.81 6.43 -11.38
N LEU A 136 -28.56 7.66 -10.96
CA LEU A 136 -29.36 8.83 -11.35
C LEU A 136 -29.16 9.26 -12.82
N GLN A 137 -28.13 8.76 -13.51
CA GLN A 137 -27.86 9.08 -14.92
C GLN A 137 -28.37 8.00 -15.89
N LEU A 138 -28.87 6.87 -15.38
CA LEU A 138 -29.40 5.75 -16.16
C LEU A 138 -30.93 5.63 -16.07
N GLU A 139 -31.58 6.54 -15.34
CA GLU A 139 -33.04 6.73 -15.25
C GLU A 139 -33.45 7.98 -16.04
#